data_AF-A0A954INJ5-F1
#
_entry.id   AF-A0A954INJ5-F1
#
_cell.length_a   1.000
_cell.length_b   1.000
_cell.length_c   1.000
_cell.angle_alpha   90.00
_cell.angle_beta   90.00
_cell.angle_gamma   90.00
#
_symmetry.space_group_name_H-M   'P 1'
#
loop_
_entity.id
_entity.type
_entity.pdbx_description
1 polymer ?
#
loop_
_entity_poly.entity_id
_entity_poly.type
_entity_poly.pdbx_seq_one_letter_code
_entity_poly.pdbx_strand_id
1 'polypeptide(L)'
;MSVGDYIRNSQIWRSVFRHPAPTDRRNRVVVMLTNFFLHLHPVSVKQQGIALSYTWCMGGITFFLFLLETITGVLLMFYYRPTIEYAYNDMKYLQFDVPFGMIMRNMHRWAAHAMIIAVWLHMFRVFMTGSYK
;
A
#
# COMPACT_ATOMS: atom_id res chain seq x y z
N MET A 1 -7.08 -25.80 27.95
CA MET A 1 -7.03 -24.37 27.55
C MET A 1 -6.71 -24.32 26.07
N SER A 2 -7.52 -23.63 25.27
CA SER A 2 -7.26 -23.48 23.83
C SER A 2 -6.02 -22.61 23.62
N VAL A 3 -5.24 -22.89 22.56
CA VAL A 3 -4.06 -22.09 22.19
C VAL A 3 -4.42 -20.60 22.03
N GLY A 4 -5.65 -20.30 21.60
CA GLY A 4 -6.15 -18.93 21.50
C GLY A 4 -6.30 -18.21 22.84
N ASP A 5 -6.70 -18.93 23.89
CA ASP A 5 -6.83 -18.36 25.24
C ASP A 5 -5.47 -18.09 25.88
N TYR A 6 -4.47 -18.93 25.57
CA TYR A 6 -3.10 -18.72 26.02
C TYR A 6 -2.49 -17.44 25.42
N ILE A 7 -2.69 -17.22 24.11
CA ILE A 7 -2.19 -16.01 23.43
C ILE A 7 -2.89 -14.75 23.95
N ARG A 8 -4.23 -14.78 24.12
CA ARG A 8 -5.01 -13.64 24.61
C ARG A 8 -4.72 -13.25 26.05
N ASN A 9 -4.31 -14.22 26.88
CA ASN A 9 -3.94 -13.97 28.28
C ASN A 9 -2.46 -13.63 28.47
N SER A 10 -1.65 -13.61 27.41
CA SER A 10 -0.26 -13.18 27.50
C SER A 10 -0.14 -11.70 27.91
N GLN A 11 0.91 -11.38 28.67
CA GLN A 11 1.23 -10.01 29.08
C GLN A 11 1.39 -9.08 27.87
N ILE A 12 1.98 -9.60 26.79
CA ILE A 12 2.16 -8.88 25.53
C ILE A 12 0.81 -8.51 24.92
N TRP A 13 -0.11 -9.48 24.79
CA TRP A 13 -1.43 -9.24 24.21
C TRP A 13 -2.27 -8.23 25.01
N ARG A 14 -2.28 -8.34 26.34
CA ARG A 14 -2.96 -7.38 27.22
C ARG A 14 -2.33 -5.99 27.19
N SER A 15 -1.02 -5.89 26.97
CA SER A 15 -0.33 -4.60 26.88
C SER A 15 -0.67 -3.84 25.59
N VAL A 16 -0.84 -4.57 24.48
CA VAL A 16 -1.19 -4.02 23.16
C VAL A 16 -2.68 -3.73 23.13
N PHE A 17 -3.56 -4.70 23.41
CA PHE A 17 -5.01 -4.53 23.39
C PHE A 17 -5.56 -4.34 24.80
N ARG A 18 -5.45 -3.11 25.32
CA ARG A 18 -5.88 -2.74 26.68
C ARG A 18 -7.39 -2.66 26.87
N HIS A 19 -8.16 -2.56 25.79
CA HIS A 19 -9.61 -2.39 25.83
C HIS A 19 -10.33 -3.64 25.31
N PRO A 20 -11.47 -4.03 25.92
CA PRO A 20 -12.28 -5.13 25.43
C PRO A 20 -12.88 -4.83 24.05
N ALA A 21 -13.36 -5.87 23.36
CA ALA A 21 -13.96 -5.73 22.03
C ALA A 21 -15.09 -4.68 22.05
N PRO A 22 -15.12 -3.76 21.05
CA PRO A 22 -16.05 -2.64 21.05
C PRO A 22 -17.49 -3.11 20.77
N THR A 23 -18.38 -2.91 21.73
CA THR A 23 -19.81 -3.22 21.63
C THR A 23 -20.65 -2.02 21.16
N ASP A 24 -20.24 -0.81 21.52
CA ASP A 24 -20.90 0.45 21.17
C ASP A 24 -20.02 1.34 20.24
N ARG A 25 -20.64 2.29 19.52
CA ARG A 25 -19.96 3.22 18.61
C ARG A 25 -18.95 4.10 19.35
N ARG A 26 -19.27 4.59 20.55
CA ARG A 26 -18.34 5.43 21.34
C ARG A 26 -17.13 4.63 21.79
N ASN A 27 -17.38 3.41 22.28
CA ASN A 27 -16.31 2.48 22.68
C ASN A 27 -15.39 2.14 21.50
N ARG A 28 -15.94 1.95 20.30
CA ARG A 28 -15.15 1.71 19.07
C ARG A 28 -14.17 2.84 18.76
N VAL A 29 -14.62 4.09 18.85
CA VAL A 29 -13.77 5.27 18.63
C VAL A 29 -12.62 5.28 19.65
N VAL A 30 -12.91 5.07 20.93
CA VAL A 30 -11.90 5.04 22.00
C VAL A 30 -10.89 3.92 21.77
N VAL A 31 -11.35 2.70 21.48
CA VAL A 31 -10.49 1.55 21.19
C VAL A 31 -9.56 1.84 20.01
N MET A 32 -10.06 2.43 18.93
CA MET A 32 -9.26 2.69 17.74
C MET A 32 -8.28 3.85 17.93
N LEU A 33 -8.67 4.93 18.61
CA LEU A 33 -7.77 6.07 18.85
C LEU A 33 -6.70 5.80 19.90
N THR A 34 -6.99 4.92 20.88
CA THR A 34 -6.06 4.65 21.99
C THR A 34 -5.03 3.57 21.65
N ASN A 35 -5.26 2.82 20.57
CA ASN A 35 -4.34 1.78 20.09
C ASN A 35 -3.49 2.30 18.93
N PHE A 36 -2.17 2.17 19.07
CA PHE A 36 -1.24 2.56 18.02
C PHE A 36 -1.46 1.79 16.69
N PHE A 37 -1.90 0.54 16.69
CA PHE A 37 -2.14 -0.15 15.42
C PHE A 37 -3.54 0.14 14.84
N LEU A 38 -4.53 0.35 15.70
CA LEU A 38 -5.92 0.52 15.24
C LEU A 38 -6.22 1.96 14.82
N HIS A 39 -5.41 2.96 15.21
CA HIS A 39 -5.62 4.34 14.79
C HIS A 39 -5.40 4.53 13.28
N LEU A 40 -4.65 3.63 12.64
CA LEU A 40 -4.40 3.67 11.20
C LEU A 40 -5.60 3.19 10.38
N HIS A 41 -6.61 2.59 11.03
CA HIS A 41 -7.81 2.07 10.38
C HIS A 41 -9.03 2.95 10.66
N PRO A 42 -9.92 3.16 9.66
CA PRO A 42 -11.09 4.00 9.84
C PRO A 42 -12.08 3.37 10.82
N VAL A 43 -12.69 4.21 11.67
CA VAL A 43 -13.58 3.74 12.76
C VAL A 43 -14.89 3.14 12.25
N SER A 44 -15.40 3.70 11.14
CA SER A 44 -16.61 3.22 10.50
C SER A 44 -16.54 3.56 9.01
N VAL A 45 -16.88 2.60 8.18
CA VAL A 45 -17.02 2.74 6.73
C VAL A 45 -18.45 2.41 6.33
N LYS A 46 -19.00 3.18 5.39
CA LYS A 46 -20.31 2.84 4.80
C LYS A 46 -20.14 1.59 3.94
N GLN A 47 -21.08 0.65 4.04
CA GLN A 47 -21.02 -0.63 3.32
C GLN A 47 -20.92 -0.46 1.79
N GLN A 48 -21.57 0.56 1.24
CA GLN A 48 -21.52 0.92 -0.18
C GLN A 48 -20.10 1.32 -0.63
N GLY A 49 -19.30 1.91 0.26
CA GLY A 49 -17.91 2.29 0.00
C GLY A 49 -16.95 1.11 -0.09
N ILE A 50 -17.36 -0.08 0.38
CA ILE A 50 -16.55 -1.31 0.34
C ILE A 50 -16.83 -2.10 -0.94
N ALA A 51 -17.93 -1.83 -1.63
CA ALA A 51 -18.29 -2.54 -2.84
C ALA A 51 -17.21 -2.34 -3.92
N LEU A 52 -16.63 -3.45 -4.39
CA LEU A 52 -15.55 -3.43 -5.39
C LEU A 52 -16.05 -2.83 -6.71
N SER A 53 -17.33 -3.03 -7.04
CA SER A 53 -18.00 -2.42 -8.20
C SER A 53 -18.10 -0.90 -8.11
N TYR A 54 -18.08 -0.31 -6.91
CA TYR A 54 -18.24 1.13 -6.70
C TYR A 54 -16.91 1.89 -6.60
N THR A 55 -15.89 1.26 -6.01
CA THR A 55 -14.55 1.87 -5.87
C THR A 55 -13.59 1.45 -6.97
N TRP A 56 -13.88 0.34 -7.67
CA TRP A 56 -12.98 -0.36 -8.59
C TRP A 56 -11.59 -0.66 -7.99
N CYS A 57 -11.47 -0.58 -6.66
CA CYS A 57 -10.21 -0.60 -5.93
C CYS A 57 -9.12 0.35 -6.49
N MET A 58 -9.47 1.39 -7.24
CA MET A 58 -8.48 2.19 -8.02
C MET A 58 -7.47 2.91 -7.14
N GLY A 59 -7.88 3.38 -5.96
CA GLY A 59 -6.96 3.97 -4.98
C GLY A 59 -6.00 2.94 -4.38
N GLY A 60 -6.49 1.73 -4.09
CA GLY A 60 -5.65 0.63 -3.58
C GLY A 60 -4.67 0.11 -4.63
N ILE A 61 -5.10 -0.03 -5.89
CA ILE A 61 -4.24 -0.39 -7.02
C ILE A 61 -3.15 0.66 -7.21
N THR A 62 -3.48 1.94 -7.13
CA THR A 62 -2.49 3.03 -7.22
C THR A 62 -1.43 2.91 -6.11
N PHE A 63 -1.85 2.68 -4.87
CA PHE A 63 -0.91 2.51 -3.75
C PHE A 63 -0.02 1.27 -3.92
N PHE A 64 -0.59 0.16 -4.40
CA PHE A 64 0.17 -1.04 -4.72
C PHE A 64 1.23 -0.78 -5.82
N LEU A 65 0.85 -0.07 -6.89
CA LEU A 65 1.77 0.30 -7.96
C LEU A 65 2.88 1.23 -7.45
N PHE A 66 2.57 2.16 -6.55
CA PHE A 66 3.58 3.00 -5.90
C PHE A 66 4.62 2.19 -5.10
N LEU A 67 4.18 1.16 -4.35
CA LEU A 67 5.11 0.28 -3.64
C LEU A 67 5.98 -0.53 -4.61
N LEU A 68 5.39 -1.04 -5.69
CA LEU A 68 6.11 -1.77 -6.73
C LEU A 68 7.16 -0.88 -7.41
N GLU A 69 6.79 0.35 -7.79
CA GLU A 69 7.69 1.38 -8.34
C GLU A 69 8.83 1.70 -7.36
N THR A 70 8.52 1.87 -6.08
CA THR A 70 9.53 2.20 -5.06
C THR A 70 10.55 1.08 -4.92
N ILE A 71 10.09 -0.17 -4.80
CA ILE A 71 10.97 -1.34 -4.65
C ILE A 71 11.84 -1.51 -5.90
N THR A 72 11.24 -1.48 -7.08
CA THR A 72 11.98 -1.63 -8.35
C THR A 72 12.93 -0.45 -8.60
N GLY A 73 12.53 0.77 -8.26
CA GLY A 73 13.34 1.97 -8.40
C GLY A 73 14.57 1.94 -7.50
N VAL A 74 14.42 1.57 -6.23
CA VAL A 74 15.55 1.40 -5.30
C VAL A 74 16.53 0.34 -5.81
N LEU A 75 16.03 -0.78 -6.35
CA LEU A 75 16.89 -1.80 -6.93
C LEU A 75 17.66 -1.28 -8.15
N LEU A 76 17.01 -0.52 -9.04
CA LEU A 76 17.65 0.08 -10.21
C LEU A 76 18.72 1.13 -9.84
N MET A 77 18.55 1.85 -8.73
CA MET A 77 19.55 2.81 -8.24
C MET A 77 20.91 2.17 -7.94
N PHE A 78 20.97 0.90 -7.54
CA PHE A 78 22.24 0.22 -7.32
C PHE A 78 23.04 -0.03 -8.62
N TYR A 79 22.37 -0.04 -9.78
CA TYR A 79 22.99 -0.35 -11.07
C TYR A 79 23.15 0.88 -11.98
N TYR A 80 22.60 2.04 -11.61
CA TYR A 80 22.60 3.23 -12.45
C TYR A 80 23.43 4.36 -11.83
N ARG A 81 24.42 4.86 -12.59
CA ARG A 81 25.17 6.08 -12.23
C ARG A 81 24.61 7.29 -12.98
N PRO A 82 24.21 8.36 -12.27
CA PRO A 82 23.62 9.55 -12.88
C PRO A 82 24.69 10.50 -13.47
N THR A 83 25.54 9.97 -14.37
CA THR A 83 26.61 10.70 -15.04
C THR A 83 26.57 10.44 -16.53
N ILE A 84 26.68 11.49 -17.36
CA ILE A 84 26.51 11.43 -18.82
C ILE A 84 27.43 10.39 -19.46
N GLU A 85 28.68 10.30 -18.98
CA GLU A 85 29.71 9.39 -19.48
C GLU A 85 29.37 7.90 -19.31
N TYR A 86 28.65 7.56 -18.24
CA TYR A 86 28.37 6.16 -17.87
C TYR A 86 26.91 5.74 -18.05
N ALA A 87 25.96 6.67 -18.10
CA ALA A 87 24.52 6.38 -18.08
C ALA A 87 24.07 5.38 -19.17
N TYR A 88 24.57 5.53 -20.40
CA TYR A 88 24.21 4.63 -21.49
C TYR A 88 24.83 3.23 -21.35
N ASN A 89 26.07 3.16 -20.87
CA ASN A 89 26.76 1.88 -20.65
C ASN A 89 26.11 1.12 -19.49
N ASP A 90 25.71 1.81 -18.42
CA ASP A 90 24.97 1.22 -17.30
C ASP A 90 23.62 0.64 -17.74
N MET A 91 22.92 1.31 -18.68
CA MET A 91 21.68 0.78 -19.26
C MET A 91 21.89 -0.48 -20.10
N LYS A 92 23.02 -0.58 -20.82
CA LYS A 92 23.39 -1.80 -21.55
C LYS A 92 23.75 -2.93 -20.59
N TYR A 93 24.58 -2.65 -19.59
CA TYR A 93 24.95 -3.60 -18.55
C TYR A 93 23.72 -4.18 -17.85
N LEU A 94 22.78 -3.31 -17.45
CA LEU A 94 21.51 -3.73 -16.85
C LEU A 94 20.65 -4.61 -17.77
N GLN A 95 20.74 -4.42 -19.09
CA GLN A 95 19.94 -5.16 -20.05
C GLN A 95 20.51 -6.55 -20.39
N PHE A 96 21.84 -6.67 -20.47
CA PHE A 96 22.50 -7.87 -21.00
C PHE A 96 23.27 -8.68 -19.96
N ASP A 97 23.83 -8.02 -18.93
CA ASP A 97 24.74 -8.66 -17.98
C ASP A 97 24.08 -8.92 -16.62
N VAL A 98 23.08 -8.11 -16.24
CA VAL A 98 22.36 -8.29 -14.96
C VAL A 98 21.24 -9.32 -15.13
N PRO A 99 21.22 -10.41 -14.33
CA PRO A 99 20.14 -11.40 -14.38
C PRO A 99 18.81 -10.74 -13.99
N PHE A 100 17.77 -10.95 -14.81
CA PHE A 100 16.46 -10.30 -14.70
C PHE A 100 16.47 -8.75 -14.78
N GLY A 101 17.60 -8.11 -15.09
CA GLY A 101 17.69 -6.64 -15.15
C GLY A 101 16.77 -6.01 -16.19
N MET A 102 16.64 -6.66 -17.36
CA MET A 102 15.69 -6.24 -18.40
C MET A 102 14.23 -6.31 -17.92
N ILE A 103 13.86 -7.36 -17.19
CA ILE A 103 12.50 -7.53 -16.67
C ILE A 103 12.23 -6.47 -15.59
N MET A 104 13.16 -6.26 -14.66
CA MET A 104 13.06 -5.24 -13.62
C MET A 104 12.86 -3.83 -14.20
N ARG A 105 13.69 -3.45 -15.19
CA ARG A 105 13.59 -2.15 -15.87
C ARG A 105 12.26 -1.98 -16.58
N ASN A 106 11.81 -3.00 -17.32
CA ASN A 106 10.53 -2.95 -18.03
C ASN A 106 9.35 -2.92 -17.05
N MET A 107 9.43 -3.65 -15.94
CA MET A 107 8.41 -3.65 -14.90
C MET A 107 8.25 -2.26 -14.28
N HIS A 108 9.35 -1.59 -13.91
CA HIS A 108 9.34 -0.20 -13.43
C HIS A 108 8.75 0.77 -14.49
N ARG A 109 9.12 0.62 -15.77
CA ARG A 109 8.52 1.48 -16.80
C ARG A 109 7.02 1.26 -16.97
N TRP A 110 6.57 0.00 -17.02
CA TRP A 110 5.16 -0.33 -17.22
C TRP A 110 4.29 0.00 -16.00
N ALA A 111 4.81 -0.23 -14.79
CA ALA A 111 4.09 0.11 -13.58
C ALA A 111 3.98 1.63 -13.38
N ALA A 112 4.97 2.44 -13.79
CA ALA A 112 4.84 3.89 -13.85
C ALA A 112 3.69 4.34 -14.77
N HIS A 113 3.57 3.77 -15.98
CA HIS A 113 2.46 4.06 -16.88
C HIS A 113 1.11 3.62 -16.30
N ALA A 114 1.05 2.42 -15.72
CA ALA A 114 -0.16 1.91 -15.08
C ALA A 114 -0.58 2.78 -13.88
N MET A 115 0.38 3.30 -13.11
CA MET A 115 0.12 4.15 -11.95
C MET A 115 -0.55 5.45 -12.38
N ILE A 116 -0.04 6.08 -13.44
CA ILE A 116 -0.65 7.31 -13.98
C ILE A 116 -2.10 7.05 -14.41
N ILE A 117 -2.35 5.96 -15.14
CA ILE A 117 -3.71 5.59 -15.58
C ILE A 117 -4.62 5.33 -14.37
N ALA A 118 -4.14 4.60 -13.37
CA ALA A 118 -4.90 4.29 -12.15
C ALA A 118 -5.23 5.55 -11.33
N VAL A 119 -4.29 6.49 -11.21
CA VAL A 119 -4.53 7.79 -10.55
C VAL A 119 -5.62 8.56 -11.28
N TRP A 120 -5.54 8.65 -12.61
CA TRP A 120 -6.55 9.33 -13.41
C TRP A 120 -7.96 8.74 -13.21
N LEU A 121 -8.08 7.42 -13.28
CA LEU A 121 -9.35 6.73 -13.03
C LEU A 121 -9.84 6.90 -11.59
N HIS A 122 -8.91 6.88 -10.62
CA HIS A 122 -9.23 7.13 -9.21
C HIS A 122 -9.78 8.54 -9.00
N MET A 123 -9.12 9.56 -9.55
CA MET A 123 -9.56 10.95 -9.49
C MET A 123 -10.91 11.16 -10.18
N PHE A 124 -11.08 10.59 -11.38
CA PHE A 124 -12.36 10.63 -12.10
C PHE A 124 -13.50 10.05 -11.25
N ARG A 125 -13.28 8.88 -10.65
CA ARG A 125 -14.27 8.26 -9.75
C ARG A 125 -14.56 9.13 -8.52
N VAL A 126 -13.54 9.71 -7.88
CA VAL A 126 -13.72 10.59 -6.71
C VAL A 126 -14.57 11.81 -7.06
N PHE A 127 -14.34 12.41 -8.22
CA PHE A 127 -15.11 13.55 -8.72
C PHE A 127 -16.57 13.17 -9.03
N MET A 128 -16.77 12.13 -9.86
CA MET A 128 -18.10 11.69 -10.29
C MET A 128 -18.98 11.19 -9.14
N THR A 129 -18.37 10.60 -8.10
CA THR A 129 -19.09 10.11 -6.91
C THR A 129 -19.22 11.16 -5.81
N GLY A 130 -18.65 12.37 -5.99
CA GLY A 130 -18.65 13.41 -4.98
C GLY A 130 -17.91 13.05 -3.69
N SER A 131 -17.00 12.07 -3.73
CA SER A 131 -16.30 11.51 -2.54
C SER A 131 -15.27 12.47 -1.92
N TYR A 132 -15.07 13.65 -2.49
CA TYR A 132 -14.18 14.69 -1.96
C TYR A 132 -14.83 15.53 -0.84
N LYS A 133 -16.14 15.35 -0.62
CA LYS A 133 -16.93 15.96 0.47
C LYS A 133 -17.08 14.98 1.61
#